data_AF-A0A8D8TJI0-F1
#
_entry.id   AF-A0A8D8TJI0-F1
#
_cell.length_a   1.000
_cell.length_b   1.000
_cell.length_c   1.000
_cell.angle_alpha   90.00
_cell.angle_beta   90.00
_cell.angle_gamma   90.00
#
_symmetry.space_group_name_H-M   'P 1'
#
loop_
_entity.id
_entity.type
_entity.pdbx_description
1 polymer ?
#
loop_
_entity_poly.entity_id
_entity_poly.type
_entity_poly.pdbx_seq_one_letter_code
_entity_poly.pdbx_strand_id
1 'polypeptide(L)'
;MENKEVVKTLSLLSTCTLDIKPTMVSFVEKWTPYKFLWENEMINRRDVTTVGLVESEHALRRHGELETDLNLEPDLHRFGSCIVISVEQLKMGLMAEINSCNRRIGFLLQKKYHREMDYVYAVMNEMDRKLDRTITDLDDVRMIMELLKRIREQEVDMELKIEPIEEAYNVITRYDLPVDKEDLEQVDSLRYTWQKLLGRAMTANVLLTTMQPRFEQDLADNLAQFRQDKIDYCHEYRTSGPMMPGLSPREASDRLILFQNRFDGMWRKLQTYNSGEELFGLPTTDYPELAQIRKELNLLQKLYKLYNDVIDRVSSYYDIPWGEVNIEEINNELMEFQNRCRKLPKGLKVTNEWSVHELTFMIFNNRGELLLRGDTTAETIGQLEDSLMVLGSLLSNRYNAPFRKQIQQWVFDLSNTNEILERWLLVQNMWVYLEAVFVGGDIAKQLPKEAKRFSKIDKSWQKIMQRAHETPGVVSCCVGDDMLKLLLPHLQEQLELCQKSLSGYLEKKRMMFPRFFFVSD
;
A
#
# COMPACT_ATOMS: atom_id res chain seq x y z
N MET A 1 24.78 -101.38 -10.28
CA MET A 1 25.46 -101.30 -8.97
C MET A 1 26.38 -100.11 -9.03
N GLU A 2 26.06 -99.03 -8.33
CA GLU A 2 27.00 -97.91 -8.18
C GLU A 2 28.26 -98.44 -7.50
N ASN A 3 29.42 -98.18 -8.11
CA ASN A 3 30.69 -98.59 -7.54
C ASN A 3 30.86 -97.87 -6.20
N LYS A 4 30.84 -98.63 -5.10
CA LYS A 4 30.92 -98.10 -3.73
C LYS A 4 32.16 -97.23 -3.50
N GLU A 5 33.26 -97.49 -4.21
CA GLU A 5 34.46 -96.65 -4.13
C GLU A 5 34.27 -95.29 -4.77
N VAL A 6 33.54 -95.21 -5.88
CA VAL A 6 33.19 -93.95 -6.57
C VAL A 6 32.26 -93.10 -5.70
N VAL A 7 31.24 -93.70 -5.09
CA VAL A 7 30.33 -92.99 -4.17
C VAL A 7 31.08 -92.49 -2.94
N LYS A 8 32.02 -93.29 -2.40
CA LYS A 8 32.86 -92.91 -1.27
C LYS A 8 33.83 -91.78 -1.61
N THR A 9 34.44 -91.80 -2.80
CA THR A 9 35.30 -90.69 -3.26
C THR A 9 34.51 -89.41 -3.53
N LEU A 10 33.31 -89.50 -4.13
CA LEU A 10 32.41 -88.36 -4.30
C LEU A 10 32.00 -87.72 -2.97
N SER A 11 31.66 -88.55 -1.97
CA SER A 11 31.39 -88.11 -0.59
C SER A 11 32.60 -87.38 0.03
N LEU A 12 33.81 -87.92 -0.14
CA LEU A 12 35.05 -87.29 0.34
C LEU A 12 35.30 -85.94 -0.35
N LEU A 13 35.09 -85.86 -1.66
CA LEU A 13 35.27 -84.65 -2.46
C LEU A 13 34.23 -83.58 -2.11
N SER A 14 32.98 -83.98 -1.86
CA SER A 14 31.93 -83.11 -1.34
C SER A 14 32.25 -82.60 0.07
N THR A 15 32.92 -83.39 0.91
CA THR A 15 33.33 -82.95 2.24
C THR A 15 34.47 -81.93 2.16
N CYS A 16 35.44 -82.15 1.26
CA CYS A 16 36.55 -81.20 1.03
C CYS A 16 36.08 -79.83 0.51
N THR A 17 34.96 -79.78 -0.22
CA THR A 17 34.40 -78.52 -0.73
C THR A 17 33.55 -77.77 0.31
N LEU A 18 33.03 -78.46 1.33
CA LEU A 18 32.29 -77.83 2.43
C LEU A 18 33.18 -76.91 3.28
N ASP A 19 34.44 -77.28 3.49
CA ASP A 19 35.41 -76.46 4.26
C ASP A 19 35.82 -75.17 3.51
N ILE A 20 35.74 -75.16 2.18
CA ILE A 20 36.07 -74.00 1.34
C ILE A 20 34.95 -72.94 1.39
N LYS A 21 33.70 -73.36 1.56
CA LYS A 21 32.52 -72.48 1.53
C LYS A 21 32.58 -71.33 2.56
N PRO A 22 32.85 -71.55 3.87
CA PRO A 22 32.93 -70.45 4.83
C PRO A 22 34.09 -69.48 4.53
N THR A 23 35.24 -69.98 4.07
CA THR A 23 36.35 -69.11 3.65
C THR A 23 35.98 -68.25 2.44
N MET A 24 35.21 -68.78 1.49
CA MET A 24 34.72 -67.99 0.36
C MET A 24 33.66 -66.95 0.76
N VAL A 25 32.79 -67.27 1.72
CA VAL A 25 31.83 -66.29 2.26
C VAL A 25 32.58 -65.14 2.92
N SER A 26 33.56 -65.44 3.79
CA SER A 26 34.39 -64.40 4.41
C SER A 26 35.16 -63.55 3.40
N PHE A 27 35.58 -64.15 2.28
CA PHE A 27 36.23 -63.44 1.19
C PHE A 27 35.27 -62.49 0.46
N VAL A 28 34.03 -62.89 0.21
CA VAL A 28 33.02 -62.00 -0.39
C VAL A 28 32.68 -60.85 0.57
N GLU A 29 32.58 -61.12 1.87
CA GLU A 29 32.28 -60.10 2.89
C GLU A 29 33.34 -58.99 2.95
N LYS A 30 34.60 -59.28 2.62
CA LYS A 30 35.66 -58.26 2.52
C LYS A 30 35.37 -57.13 1.53
N TRP A 31 34.57 -57.39 0.50
CA TRP A 31 34.24 -56.41 -0.54
C TRP A 31 33.00 -55.56 -0.21
N THR A 32 32.29 -55.88 0.88
CA THR A 32 31.09 -55.15 1.34
C THR A 32 31.30 -53.64 1.52
N PRO A 33 32.46 -53.14 2.01
CA PRO A 33 32.70 -51.71 2.15
C PRO A 33 32.65 -50.93 0.83
N TYR A 34 32.89 -51.58 -0.31
CA TYR A 34 32.86 -50.99 -1.66
C TYR A 34 31.46 -50.98 -2.30
N LYS A 35 30.46 -51.58 -1.63
CA LYS A 35 29.12 -51.80 -2.16
C LYS A 35 28.41 -50.54 -2.66
N PHE A 36 28.68 -49.41 -2.01
CA PHE A 36 28.14 -48.10 -2.39
C PHE A 36 28.52 -47.66 -3.82
N LEU A 37 29.65 -48.15 -4.37
CA LEU A 37 30.11 -47.79 -5.72
C LEU A 37 29.16 -48.31 -6.80
N TRP A 38 28.59 -49.50 -6.63
CA TRP A 38 27.67 -50.11 -7.60
C TRP A 38 26.20 -50.02 -7.20
N GLU A 39 25.88 -49.55 -5.99
CA GLU A 39 24.51 -49.22 -5.56
C GLU A 39 24.04 -47.82 -6.04
N ASN A 40 24.86 -47.09 -6.80
CA ASN A 40 24.52 -45.82 -7.45
C ASN A 40 24.11 -44.66 -6.51
N GLU A 41 24.46 -44.70 -5.23
CA GLU A 41 24.10 -43.63 -4.28
C GLU A 41 24.64 -42.25 -4.71
N MET A 42 25.84 -42.21 -5.29
CA MET A 42 26.46 -40.97 -5.77
C MET A 42 25.94 -40.49 -7.13
N ILE A 43 25.40 -41.38 -7.98
CA ILE A 43 24.79 -41.01 -9.28
C ILE A 43 23.47 -40.24 -9.09
N ASN A 44 22.79 -40.48 -7.97
CA ASN A 44 21.52 -39.84 -7.62
C ASN A 44 21.69 -38.43 -7.03
N ARG A 45 22.88 -38.05 -6.56
CA ARG A 45 23.24 -36.67 -6.16
C ARG A 45 23.46 -35.79 -7.41
N ARG A 46 22.38 -35.53 -8.15
CA ARG A 46 22.39 -34.62 -9.32
C ARG A 46 22.25 -33.15 -8.93
N ASP A 47 21.74 -32.87 -7.74
CA ASP A 47 21.45 -31.51 -7.29
C ASP A 47 22.64 -30.87 -6.56
N VAL A 48 23.19 -29.83 -7.19
CA VAL A 48 24.28 -28.97 -6.69
C VAL A 48 23.92 -28.34 -5.33
N THR A 49 22.63 -28.16 -5.04
CA THR A 49 22.10 -27.58 -3.80
C THR A 49 22.22 -28.49 -2.58
N THR A 50 22.45 -29.79 -2.79
CA THR A 50 22.53 -30.79 -1.70
C THR A 50 23.96 -31.09 -1.25
N VAL A 51 24.95 -30.40 -1.83
CA VAL A 51 26.37 -30.68 -1.60
C VAL A 51 26.90 -29.84 -0.43
N GLY A 52 27.08 -30.47 0.73
CA GLY A 52 27.75 -29.89 1.89
C GLY A 52 29.27 -30.13 1.84
N LEU A 53 30.07 -29.09 2.12
CA LEU A 53 31.54 -29.17 2.07
C LEU A 53 32.09 -30.28 2.97
N VAL A 54 31.64 -30.32 4.23
CA VAL A 54 32.07 -31.31 5.23
C VAL A 54 31.71 -32.73 4.82
N GLU A 55 30.51 -32.94 4.25
CA GLU A 55 30.09 -34.26 3.78
C GLU A 55 30.94 -34.72 2.59
N SER A 56 31.25 -33.80 1.67
CA SER A 56 32.10 -34.08 0.52
C SER A 56 33.54 -34.39 0.95
N GLU A 57 34.11 -33.65 1.89
CA GLU A 57 35.45 -33.95 2.43
C GLU A 57 35.48 -35.31 3.14
N HIS A 58 34.46 -35.62 3.95
CA HIS A 58 34.35 -36.92 4.60
C HIS A 58 34.26 -38.07 3.58
N ALA A 59 33.51 -37.88 2.50
CA ALA A 59 33.43 -38.86 1.41
C ALA A 59 34.79 -39.04 0.71
N LEU A 60 35.48 -37.94 0.36
CA LEU A 60 36.82 -37.99 -0.26
C LEU A 60 37.85 -38.68 0.65
N ARG A 61 37.81 -38.41 1.96
CA ARG A 61 38.67 -39.10 2.93
C ARG A 61 38.40 -40.59 2.97
N ARG A 62 37.14 -41.01 3.09
CA ARG A 62 36.74 -42.42 3.06
C ARG A 62 37.17 -43.11 1.77
N HIS A 63 37.05 -42.43 0.63
CA HIS A 63 37.50 -42.97 -0.65
C HIS A 63 39.02 -43.18 -0.69
N GLY A 64 39.81 -42.25 -0.14
CA GLY A 64 41.27 -42.41 -0.03
C GLY A 64 41.70 -43.55 0.89
N GLU A 65 40.96 -43.78 1.99
CA GLU A 65 41.17 -44.95 2.86
C GLU A 65 40.90 -46.26 2.10
N LEU A 66 39.76 -46.34 1.40
CA LEU A 66 39.40 -47.51 0.59
C LEU A 66 40.36 -47.77 -0.57
N GLU A 67 40.94 -46.72 -1.16
CA GLU A 67 41.96 -46.80 -2.19
C GLU A 67 43.27 -47.39 -1.63
N THR A 68 43.66 -46.96 -0.43
CA THR A 68 44.83 -47.48 0.27
C THR A 68 44.65 -48.96 0.62
N ASP A 69 43.49 -49.34 1.17
CA ASP A 69 43.15 -50.72 1.49
C ASP A 69 43.16 -51.62 0.23
N LEU A 70 42.61 -51.10 -0.88
CA LEU A 70 42.58 -51.82 -2.16
C LEU A 70 43.99 -52.09 -2.69
N ASN A 71 44.90 -51.12 -2.54
CA ASN A 71 46.29 -51.26 -2.96
C ASN A 71 47.08 -52.26 -2.09
N LEU A 72 46.71 -52.41 -0.82
CA LEU A 72 47.34 -53.36 0.10
C LEU A 72 46.87 -54.82 -0.11
N GLU A 73 45.66 -55.04 -0.63
CA GLU A 73 45.13 -56.38 -0.87
C GLU A 73 45.90 -57.11 -2.00
N PRO A 74 46.27 -58.40 -1.83
CA PRO A 74 47.01 -59.15 -2.83
C PRO A 74 46.14 -59.54 -4.03
N ASP A 75 46.75 -59.59 -5.22
CA ASP A 75 46.01 -59.84 -6.47
C ASP A 75 45.52 -61.29 -6.63
N LEU A 76 46.11 -62.24 -5.88
CA LEU A 76 45.82 -63.66 -5.96
C LEU A 76 45.50 -64.24 -4.58
N HIS A 77 44.31 -64.80 -4.42
CA HIS A 77 43.91 -65.51 -3.21
C HIS A 77 43.80 -67.01 -3.47
N ARG A 78 44.40 -67.81 -2.59
CA ARG A 78 44.37 -69.28 -2.66
C ARG A 78 43.39 -69.83 -1.63
N PHE A 79 42.45 -70.66 -2.07
CA PHE A 79 41.49 -71.36 -1.21
C PHE A 79 41.80 -72.86 -1.23
N GLY A 80 42.28 -73.36 -0.09
CA GLY A 80 42.83 -74.71 0.00
C GLY A 80 43.99 -74.93 -0.97
N SER A 81 44.09 -76.15 -1.50
CA SER A 81 45.08 -76.55 -2.51
C SER A 81 44.55 -76.58 -3.94
N CYS A 82 43.29 -76.17 -4.17
CA CYS A 82 42.57 -76.45 -5.42
C CYS A 82 42.05 -75.22 -6.18
N ILE A 83 41.83 -74.08 -5.50
CA ILE A 83 41.20 -72.90 -6.11
C ILE A 83 42.09 -71.68 -5.91
N VAL A 84 42.30 -70.92 -6.97
CA VAL A 84 42.97 -69.61 -6.94
C VAL A 84 42.07 -68.60 -7.62
N ILE A 85 41.85 -67.47 -6.97
CA ILE A 85 41.04 -66.36 -7.48
C ILE A 85 41.95 -65.17 -7.73
N SER A 86 41.91 -64.64 -8.95
CA SER A 86 42.52 -63.35 -9.28
C SER A 86 41.50 -62.24 -9.06
N VAL A 87 41.90 -61.21 -8.31
CA VAL A 87 41.10 -60.01 -8.05
C VAL A 87 41.62 -58.78 -8.79
N GLU A 88 42.65 -58.92 -9.63
CA GLU A 88 43.29 -57.81 -10.35
C GLU A 88 42.29 -56.96 -11.14
N GLN A 89 41.39 -57.59 -11.91
CA GLN A 89 40.36 -56.87 -12.67
C GLN A 89 39.32 -56.20 -11.78
N LEU A 90 38.96 -56.83 -10.65
CA LEU A 90 38.04 -56.25 -9.68
C LEU A 90 38.68 -55.01 -9.04
N LYS A 91 39.94 -55.10 -8.60
CA LYS A 91 40.71 -53.97 -8.06
C LYS A 91 40.78 -52.83 -9.05
N MET A 92 41.15 -53.09 -10.31
CA MET A 92 41.18 -52.04 -11.35
C MET A 92 39.79 -51.39 -11.55
N GLY A 93 38.72 -52.18 -11.57
CA GLY A 93 37.35 -51.67 -11.69
C GLY A 93 36.93 -50.79 -10.51
N LEU A 94 37.18 -51.25 -9.28
CA LEU A 94 36.88 -50.49 -8.06
C LEU A 94 37.69 -49.19 -7.99
N MET A 95 38.98 -49.25 -8.35
CA MET A 95 39.86 -48.09 -8.43
C MET A 95 39.33 -47.05 -9.44
N ALA A 96 38.88 -47.50 -10.62
CA ALA A 96 38.31 -46.63 -11.64
C ALA A 96 37.02 -45.96 -11.15
N GLU A 97 36.14 -46.69 -10.47
CA GLU A 97 34.89 -46.16 -9.94
C GLU A 97 35.10 -45.19 -8.77
N ILE A 98 36.06 -45.46 -7.86
CA ILE A 98 36.46 -44.52 -6.79
C ILE A 98 36.95 -43.21 -7.41
N ASN A 99 37.83 -43.29 -8.40
CA ASN A 99 38.33 -42.12 -9.11
C ASN A 99 37.22 -41.35 -9.85
N SER A 100 36.27 -42.06 -10.46
CA SER A 100 35.09 -41.47 -11.09
C SER A 100 34.21 -40.72 -10.07
N CYS A 101 33.99 -41.31 -8.90
CA CYS A 101 33.26 -40.70 -7.80
C CYS A 101 33.97 -39.44 -7.26
N ASN A 102 35.29 -39.51 -7.06
CA ASN A 102 36.11 -38.38 -6.61
C ASN A 102 36.02 -37.20 -7.59
N ARG A 103 36.16 -37.47 -8.90
CA ARG A 103 35.99 -36.44 -9.95
C ARG A 103 34.59 -35.84 -9.95
N ARG A 104 33.55 -36.65 -9.70
CA ARG A 104 32.17 -36.16 -9.62
C ARG A 104 31.96 -35.24 -8.43
N ILE A 105 32.49 -35.60 -7.25
CA ILE A 105 32.44 -34.75 -6.05
C ILE A 105 33.16 -33.43 -6.33
N GLY A 106 34.37 -33.47 -6.89
CA GLY A 106 35.14 -32.28 -7.26
C GLY A 106 34.37 -31.36 -8.21
N PHE A 107 33.79 -31.93 -9.28
CA PHE A 107 32.99 -31.16 -10.24
C PHE A 107 31.77 -30.48 -9.59
N LEU A 108 31.08 -31.17 -8.68
CA LEU A 108 29.92 -30.61 -7.99
C LEU A 108 30.30 -29.51 -7.00
N LEU A 109 31.41 -29.68 -6.27
CA LEU A 109 31.98 -28.65 -5.39
C LEU A 109 32.39 -27.42 -6.20
N GLN A 110 33.17 -27.60 -7.26
CA GLN A 110 33.59 -26.51 -8.14
C GLN A 110 32.37 -25.76 -8.69
N LYS A 111 31.38 -26.46 -9.25
CA LYS A 111 30.18 -25.83 -9.78
C LYS A 111 29.39 -25.03 -8.74
N LYS A 112 29.31 -25.51 -7.49
CA LYS A 112 28.61 -24.80 -6.41
C LYS A 112 29.37 -23.53 -6.01
N TYR A 113 30.64 -23.68 -5.63
CA TYR A 113 31.43 -22.59 -5.07
C TYR A 113 31.90 -21.58 -6.12
N HIS A 114 32.04 -21.98 -7.38
CA HIS A 114 32.24 -21.04 -8.50
C HIS A 114 31.03 -20.10 -8.64
N ARG A 115 29.79 -20.61 -8.53
CA ARG A 115 28.58 -19.78 -8.58
C ARG A 115 28.48 -18.83 -7.38
N GLU A 116 28.89 -19.26 -6.19
CA GLU A 116 28.94 -18.41 -5.00
C GLU A 116 30.04 -17.34 -5.14
N MET A 117 31.20 -17.71 -5.70
CA MET A 117 32.29 -16.80 -6.02
C MET A 117 31.87 -15.73 -7.04
N ASP A 118 31.20 -16.12 -8.13
CA ASP A 118 30.64 -15.18 -9.12
C ASP A 118 29.71 -14.14 -8.48
N TYR A 119 28.85 -14.60 -7.57
CA TYR A 119 27.96 -13.71 -6.83
C TYR A 119 28.75 -12.73 -5.96
N VAL A 120 29.76 -13.21 -5.23
CA VAL A 120 30.63 -12.37 -4.38
C VAL A 120 31.33 -11.31 -5.24
N TYR A 121 31.96 -11.71 -6.35
CA TYR A 121 32.60 -10.77 -7.28
C TYR A 121 31.62 -9.79 -7.90
N ALA A 122 30.40 -10.21 -8.27
CA ALA A 122 29.39 -9.32 -8.82
C ALA A 122 29.01 -8.21 -7.83
N VAL A 123 28.79 -8.56 -6.56
CA VAL A 123 28.47 -7.60 -5.49
C VAL A 123 29.65 -6.65 -5.26
N MET A 124 30.87 -7.18 -5.18
CA MET A 124 32.08 -6.38 -4.99
C MET A 124 32.29 -5.38 -6.13
N ASN A 125 32.16 -5.83 -7.37
CA ASN A 125 32.30 -4.98 -8.56
C ASN A 125 31.19 -3.90 -8.64
N GLU A 126 29.96 -4.21 -8.21
CA GLU A 126 28.89 -3.21 -8.12
C GLU A 126 29.23 -2.11 -7.11
N MET A 127 29.73 -2.50 -5.93
CA MET A 127 30.12 -1.56 -4.88
C MET A 127 31.34 -0.73 -5.31
N ASP A 128 32.35 -1.34 -5.92
CA ASP A 128 33.58 -0.68 -6.37
C ASP A 128 33.29 0.40 -7.42
N ARG A 129 32.45 0.08 -8.42
CA ARG A 129 32.02 1.03 -9.44
C ARG A 129 31.28 2.24 -8.86
N LYS A 130 30.51 2.04 -7.79
CA LYS A 130 29.80 3.13 -7.12
C LYS A 130 30.72 3.99 -6.26
N LEU A 131 31.80 3.41 -5.71
CA LEU A 131 32.85 4.14 -4.98
C LEU A 131 33.74 5.01 -5.90
N ASP A 132 33.82 4.71 -7.20
CA ASP A 132 34.53 5.54 -8.20
C ASP A 132 33.82 6.85 -8.53
N ARG A 133 32.58 7.04 -8.08
CA ARG A 133 31.82 8.26 -8.37
C ARG A 133 32.45 9.47 -7.67
N THR A 134 32.72 10.53 -8.42
CA THR A 134 33.22 11.80 -7.91
C THR A 134 32.13 12.56 -7.15
N ILE A 135 32.47 13.08 -5.97
CA ILE A 135 31.55 13.88 -5.14
C ILE A 135 31.54 15.31 -5.64
N THR A 136 30.41 15.77 -6.17
CA THR A 136 30.22 17.14 -6.64
C THR A 136 29.10 17.88 -5.91
N ASP A 137 28.04 17.18 -5.52
CA ASP A 137 26.88 17.75 -4.85
C ASP A 137 26.41 16.92 -3.63
N LEU A 138 25.40 17.41 -2.92
CA LEU A 138 24.80 16.73 -1.77
C LEU A 138 24.14 15.39 -2.13
N ASP A 139 23.71 15.21 -3.38
CA ASP A 139 23.10 13.96 -3.85
C ASP A 139 24.17 12.86 -3.99
N ASP A 140 25.36 13.22 -4.48
CA ASP A 140 26.54 12.35 -4.50
C ASP A 140 26.97 11.94 -3.08
N VAL A 141 27.02 12.89 -2.14
CA VAL A 141 27.36 12.62 -0.72
C VAL A 141 26.37 11.60 -0.14
N ARG A 142 25.06 11.79 -0.37
CA ARG A 142 24.02 10.84 0.08
C ARG A 142 24.23 9.45 -0.50
N MET A 143 24.45 9.36 -1.82
CA MET A 143 24.63 8.06 -2.49
C MET A 143 25.85 7.31 -1.98
N ILE A 144 26.97 8.01 -1.73
CA ILE A 144 28.17 7.38 -1.18
C ILE A 144 27.95 6.98 0.28
N MET A 145 27.28 7.78 1.11
CA MET A 145 26.97 7.39 2.49
C MET A 145 26.04 6.17 2.57
N GLU A 146 25.03 6.09 1.71
CA GLU A 146 24.16 4.91 1.60
C GLU A 146 24.95 3.68 1.13
N LEU A 147 25.87 3.86 0.19
CA LEU A 147 26.78 2.80 -0.25
C LEU A 147 27.70 2.34 0.89
N LEU A 148 28.32 3.25 1.63
CA LEU A 148 29.19 2.93 2.77
C LEU A 148 28.42 2.19 3.86
N LYS A 149 27.18 2.59 4.12
CA LYS A 149 26.27 1.86 5.02
C LYS A 149 26.00 0.45 4.51
N ARG A 150 25.66 0.29 3.23
CA ARG A 150 25.44 -1.03 2.59
C ARG A 150 26.68 -1.91 2.65
N ILE A 151 27.88 -1.36 2.41
CA ILE A 151 29.16 -2.08 2.52
C ILE A 151 29.32 -2.61 3.95
N ARG A 152 29.07 -1.78 4.96
CA ARG A 152 29.16 -2.16 6.38
C ARG A 152 28.14 -3.21 6.80
N GLU A 153 26.91 -3.12 6.29
CA GLU A 153 25.86 -4.12 6.55
C GLU A 153 26.16 -5.47 5.91
N GLN A 154 26.79 -5.47 4.74
CA GLN A 154 27.17 -6.69 4.02
C GLN A 154 28.52 -7.26 4.45
N GLU A 155 29.29 -6.57 5.31
CA GLU A 155 30.68 -6.94 5.61
C GLU A 155 30.80 -8.35 6.21
N VAL A 156 29.94 -8.66 7.17
CA VAL A 156 29.90 -9.97 7.83
C VAL A 156 29.40 -11.05 6.87
N ASP A 157 28.33 -10.78 6.13
CA ASP A 157 27.74 -11.73 5.18
C ASP A 157 28.71 -12.12 4.06
N MET A 158 29.54 -11.18 3.61
CA MET A 158 30.53 -11.41 2.57
C MET A 158 31.70 -12.23 3.11
N GLU A 159 32.23 -11.90 4.30
CA GLU A 159 33.31 -12.69 4.92
C GLU A 159 32.87 -14.14 5.19
N LEU A 160 31.64 -14.35 5.67
CA LEU A 160 31.05 -15.67 5.90
C LEU A 160 30.86 -16.50 4.62
N LYS A 161 30.79 -15.86 3.44
CA LYS A 161 30.71 -16.55 2.14
C LYS A 161 32.08 -16.82 1.53
N ILE A 162 33.06 -15.94 1.76
CA ILE A 162 34.42 -16.09 1.22
C ILE A 162 35.10 -17.32 1.83
N GLU A 163 35.00 -17.52 3.14
CA GLU A 163 35.69 -18.63 3.84
C GLU A 163 35.32 -20.04 3.29
N PRO A 164 34.03 -20.40 3.11
CA PRO A 164 33.66 -21.68 2.49
C PRO A 164 34.16 -21.86 1.05
N ILE A 165 34.29 -20.79 0.27
CA ILE A 165 34.81 -20.84 -1.10
C ILE A 165 36.30 -21.18 -1.06
N GLU A 166 37.09 -20.49 -0.23
CA GLU A 166 38.51 -20.78 -0.03
C GLU A 166 38.71 -22.22 0.45
N GLU A 167 37.94 -22.66 1.44
CA GLU A 167 38.04 -24.02 1.98
C GLU A 167 37.67 -25.09 0.93
N ALA A 168 36.64 -24.86 0.11
CA ALA A 168 36.26 -25.80 -0.94
C ALA A 168 37.34 -26.00 -1.99
N TYR A 169 37.97 -24.93 -2.47
CA TYR A 169 39.06 -25.01 -3.45
C TYR A 169 40.35 -25.57 -2.83
N ASN A 170 40.58 -25.33 -1.54
CA ASN A 170 41.64 -26.01 -0.79
C ASN A 170 41.43 -27.52 -0.71
N VAL A 171 40.19 -27.99 -0.45
CA VAL A 171 39.85 -29.42 -0.48
C VAL A 171 40.06 -30.00 -1.87
N ILE A 172 39.59 -29.33 -2.93
CA ILE A 172 39.78 -29.77 -4.32
C ILE A 172 41.29 -29.96 -4.63
N THR A 173 42.12 -29.01 -4.22
CA THR A 173 43.57 -29.05 -4.43
C THR A 173 44.23 -30.15 -3.60
N ARG A 174 43.82 -30.33 -2.33
CA ARG A 174 44.39 -31.34 -1.42
C ARG A 174 44.19 -32.78 -1.90
N TYR A 175 43.10 -33.04 -2.62
CA TYR A 175 42.76 -34.36 -3.16
C TYR A 175 43.13 -34.51 -4.65
N ASP A 176 43.96 -33.61 -5.21
CA ASP A 176 44.43 -33.62 -6.60
C ASP A 176 43.29 -33.72 -7.63
N LEU A 177 42.15 -33.06 -7.34
CA LEU A 177 41.00 -33.03 -8.24
C LEU A 177 41.23 -31.99 -9.35
N PRO A 178 40.76 -32.25 -10.59
CA PRO A 178 40.98 -31.34 -11.70
C PRO A 178 40.24 -30.01 -11.47
N VAL A 179 40.97 -28.90 -11.57
CA VAL A 179 40.45 -27.54 -11.44
C VAL A 179 41.17 -26.61 -12.41
N ASP A 180 40.44 -25.63 -12.93
CA ASP A 180 41.01 -24.63 -13.84
C ASP A 180 41.91 -23.67 -13.07
N LYS A 181 43.04 -23.28 -13.68
CA LYS A 181 43.99 -22.35 -13.05
C LYS A 181 43.40 -20.96 -12.82
N GLU A 182 42.53 -20.51 -13.72
CA GLU A 182 41.85 -19.21 -13.61
C GLU A 182 40.97 -19.15 -12.35
N ASP A 183 40.24 -20.22 -12.05
CA ASP A 183 39.43 -20.33 -10.85
C ASP A 183 40.28 -20.26 -9.57
N LEU A 184 41.43 -20.94 -9.54
CA LEU A 184 42.35 -20.91 -8.40
C LEU A 184 42.90 -19.49 -8.16
N GLU A 185 43.33 -18.80 -9.23
CA GLU A 185 43.81 -17.42 -9.13
C GLU A 185 42.70 -16.45 -8.66
N GLN A 186 41.46 -16.67 -9.09
CA GLN A 186 40.31 -15.90 -8.63
C GLN A 186 39.99 -16.13 -7.15
N VAL A 187 40.08 -17.37 -6.66
CA VAL A 187 39.87 -17.66 -5.24
C VAL A 187 40.99 -17.07 -4.39
N ASP A 188 42.26 -17.23 -4.79
CA ASP A 188 43.43 -16.69 -4.07
C ASP A 188 43.37 -15.15 -3.94
N SER A 189 42.81 -14.47 -4.94
CA SER A 189 42.66 -13.01 -4.95
C SER A 189 41.36 -12.50 -4.35
N LEU A 190 40.40 -13.38 -4.03
CA LEU A 190 39.06 -13.03 -3.56
C LEU A 190 39.10 -12.20 -2.27
N ARG A 191 39.80 -12.71 -1.26
CA ARG A 191 39.91 -12.03 0.03
C ARG A 191 40.71 -10.72 -0.07
N TYR A 192 41.75 -10.71 -0.89
CA TYR A 192 42.52 -9.49 -1.14
C TYR A 192 41.67 -8.40 -1.81
N THR A 193 40.88 -8.76 -2.82
CA THR A 193 40.00 -7.80 -3.50
C THR A 193 38.91 -7.26 -2.57
N TRP A 194 38.39 -8.09 -1.66
CA TRP A 194 37.43 -7.65 -0.62
C TRP A 194 38.06 -6.66 0.36
N GLN A 195 39.25 -6.98 0.88
CA GLN A 195 40.00 -6.07 1.77
C GLN A 195 40.37 -4.75 1.08
N LYS A 196 40.73 -4.80 -0.21
CA LYS A 196 40.98 -3.60 -1.02
C LYS A 196 39.73 -2.73 -1.12
N LEU A 197 38.56 -3.32 -1.35
CA LEU A 197 37.28 -2.59 -1.39
C LEU A 197 36.97 -1.92 -0.05
N LEU A 198 37.18 -2.61 1.08
CA LEU A 198 37.02 -2.03 2.41
C LEU A 198 37.99 -0.86 2.65
N GLY A 199 39.25 -0.98 2.23
CA GLY A 199 40.21 0.11 2.28
C GLY A 199 39.81 1.34 1.44
N ARG A 200 39.23 1.10 0.26
CA ARG A 200 38.66 2.17 -0.58
C ARG A 200 37.45 2.84 0.10
N ALA A 201 36.57 2.05 0.72
CA ALA A 201 35.43 2.56 1.49
C ALA A 201 35.87 3.43 2.67
N MET A 202 36.92 3.02 3.39
CA MET A 202 37.52 3.84 4.45
C MET A 202 38.08 5.16 3.91
N THR A 203 38.76 5.12 2.77
CA THR A 203 39.31 6.32 2.12
C THR A 203 38.18 7.29 1.72
N ALA A 204 37.09 6.77 1.15
CA ALA A 204 35.90 7.57 0.81
C ALA A 204 35.26 8.19 2.06
N ASN A 205 35.22 7.47 3.18
CA ASN A 205 34.68 8.00 4.44
C ASN A 205 35.54 9.15 5.01
N VAL A 206 36.88 9.03 4.95
CA VAL A 206 37.80 10.10 5.36
C VAL A 206 37.63 11.34 4.47
N LEU A 207 37.47 11.12 3.16
CA LEU A 207 37.21 12.20 2.20
C LEU A 207 35.90 12.94 2.53
N LEU A 208 34.81 12.21 2.78
CA LEU A 208 33.53 12.78 3.18
C LEU A 208 33.65 13.60 4.47
N THR A 209 34.33 13.07 5.48
CA THR A 209 34.57 13.78 6.76
C THR A 209 35.33 15.09 6.54
N THR A 210 36.27 15.11 5.59
CA THR A 210 37.06 16.31 5.26
C THR A 210 36.22 17.36 4.54
N MET A 211 35.30 16.95 3.67
CA MET A 211 34.44 17.86 2.91
C MET A 211 33.18 18.31 3.67
N GLN A 212 32.80 17.58 4.73
CA GLN A 212 31.59 17.80 5.51
C GLN A 212 31.35 19.27 5.93
N PRO A 213 32.34 20.01 6.49
CA PRO A 213 32.10 21.38 6.93
C PRO A 213 31.69 22.32 5.80
N ARG A 214 32.25 22.12 4.60
CA ARG A 214 31.92 22.93 3.42
C ARG A 214 30.49 22.65 2.96
N PHE A 215 30.10 21.37 2.88
CA PHE A 215 28.75 21.00 2.47
C PHE A 215 27.68 21.41 3.48
N GLU A 216 27.99 21.41 4.77
CA GLU A 216 27.11 21.92 5.82
C GLU A 216 26.88 23.44 5.66
N GLN A 217 27.94 24.19 5.38
CA GLN A 217 27.84 25.63 5.08
C GLN A 217 27.05 25.88 3.79
N ASP A 218 27.35 25.15 2.71
CA ASP A 218 26.63 25.26 1.44
C ASP A 218 25.14 24.91 1.61
N LEU A 219 24.80 23.91 2.44
CA LEU A 219 23.42 23.56 2.77
C LEU A 219 22.72 24.69 3.54
N ALA A 220 23.40 25.30 4.52
CA ALA A 220 22.86 26.41 5.29
C ALA A 220 22.55 27.63 4.41
N ASP A 221 23.48 27.99 3.51
CA ASP A 221 23.31 29.09 2.56
C ASP A 221 22.16 28.80 1.58
N ASN A 222 22.09 27.57 1.06
CA ASN A 222 21.01 27.13 0.17
C ASN A 222 19.64 27.12 0.87
N LEU A 223 19.56 26.70 2.13
CA LEU A 223 18.33 26.74 2.93
C LEU A 223 17.89 28.17 3.21
N ALA A 224 18.82 29.09 3.46
CA ALA A 224 18.52 30.51 3.62
C ALA A 224 17.93 31.10 2.34
N GLN A 225 18.53 30.81 1.19
CA GLN A 225 17.99 31.23 -0.12
C GLN A 225 16.62 30.59 -0.39
N PHE A 226 16.46 29.30 -0.10
CA PHE A 226 15.20 28.58 -0.32
C PHE A 226 14.06 29.16 0.52
N ARG A 227 14.33 29.62 1.74
CA ARG A 227 13.33 30.31 2.57
C ARG A 227 12.82 31.58 1.89
N GLN A 228 13.72 32.35 1.26
CA GLN A 228 13.34 33.54 0.50
C GLN A 228 12.54 33.16 -0.77
N ASP A 229 13.04 32.22 -1.56
CA ASP A 229 12.35 31.73 -2.77
C ASP A 229 10.93 31.22 -2.44
N LYS A 230 10.76 30.58 -1.28
CA LYS A 230 9.46 30.10 -0.77
C LYS A 230 8.52 31.25 -0.44
N ILE A 231 9.00 32.30 0.22
CA ILE A 231 8.18 33.49 0.52
C ILE A 231 7.70 34.13 -0.78
N ASP A 232 8.63 34.35 -1.72
CA ASP A 232 8.35 34.99 -3.00
C ASP A 232 7.35 34.18 -3.83
N TYR A 233 7.55 32.85 -3.92
CA TYR A 233 6.63 31.96 -4.61
C TYR A 233 5.23 31.94 -3.98
N CYS A 234 5.13 31.88 -2.65
CA CYS A 234 3.82 31.86 -1.97
C CYS A 234 3.07 33.18 -2.18
N HIS A 235 3.78 34.31 -2.16
CA HIS A 235 3.20 35.61 -2.46
C HIS A 235 2.69 35.65 -3.91
N GLU A 236 3.53 35.28 -4.87
CA GLU A 236 3.18 35.28 -6.30
C GLU A 236 2.03 34.32 -6.62
N TYR A 237 1.96 33.15 -5.97
CA TYR A 237 0.87 32.19 -6.13
C TYR A 237 -0.48 32.76 -5.64
N ARG A 238 -0.47 33.54 -4.56
CA ARG A 238 -1.69 34.16 -4.02
C ARG A 238 -2.12 35.39 -4.83
N THR A 239 -1.18 36.19 -5.34
CA THR A 239 -1.51 37.44 -6.06
C THR A 239 -1.71 37.24 -7.56
N SER A 240 -0.96 36.34 -8.18
CA SER A 240 -0.85 36.17 -9.64
C SER A 240 -1.12 34.75 -10.12
N GLY A 241 -1.53 33.86 -9.21
CA GLY A 241 -1.74 32.46 -9.50
C GLY A 241 -2.98 32.13 -10.34
N PRO A 242 -3.23 30.84 -10.59
CA PRO A 242 -4.33 30.35 -11.42
C PRO A 242 -5.73 30.63 -10.83
N MET A 243 -5.82 31.02 -9.55
CA MET A 243 -7.09 31.33 -8.86
C MET A 243 -7.51 32.81 -8.94
N MET A 244 -6.78 33.65 -9.68
CA MET A 244 -7.12 35.07 -9.80
C MET A 244 -8.52 35.27 -10.44
N PRO A 245 -9.41 36.10 -9.85
CA PRO A 245 -10.72 36.38 -10.42
C PRO A 245 -10.60 37.04 -11.80
N GLY A 246 -11.46 36.63 -12.73
CA GLY A 246 -11.56 37.25 -14.06
C GLY A 246 -10.66 36.65 -15.15
N LEU A 247 -9.97 35.53 -14.89
CA LEU A 247 -9.21 34.81 -15.91
C LEU A 247 -10.09 33.90 -16.77
N SER A 248 -9.77 33.78 -18.05
CA SER A 248 -10.35 32.73 -18.87
C SER A 248 -9.80 31.35 -18.45
N PRO A 249 -10.56 30.26 -18.63
CA PRO A 249 -10.12 28.92 -18.25
C PRO A 249 -8.84 28.45 -18.95
N ARG A 250 -8.60 28.87 -20.19
CA ARG A 250 -7.35 28.58 -20.92
C ARG A 250 -6.16 29.30 -20.29
N GLU A 251 -6.29 30.60 -20.00
CA GLU A 251 -5.24 31.37 -19.32
C GLU A 251 -4.98 30.85 -17.89
N ALA A 252 -6.02 30.42 -17.17
CA ALA A 252 -5.87 29.81 -15.85
C ALA A 252 -5.13 28.47 -15.91
N SER A 253 -5.37 27.67 -16.96
CA SER A 253 -4.64 26.43 -17.23
C SER A 253 -3.17 26.69 -17.57
N ASP A 254 -2.87 27.69 -18.41
CA ASP A 254 -1.50 28.04 -18.77
C ASP A 254 -0.71 28.54 -17.55
N ARG A 255 -1.33 29.41 -16.75
CA ARG A 255 -0.76 29.85 -15.47
C ARG A 255 -0.55 28.67 -14.52
N LEU A 256 -1.49 27.75 -14.44
CA LEU A 256 -1.33 26.55 -13.61
C LEU A 256 -0.10 25.74 -14.01
N ILE A 257 0.13 25.50 -15.30
CA ILE A 257 1.27 24.74 -15.79
C ILE A 257 2.59 25.44 -15.41
N LEU A 258 2.67 26.76 -15.58
CA LEU A 258 3.85 27.54 -15.20
C LEU A 258 4.15 27.44 -13.70
N PHE A 259 3.12 27.62 -12.85
CA PHE A 259 3.27 27.51 -11.40
C PHE A 259 3.59 26.09 -10.95
N GLN A 260 3.05 25.06 -11.61
CA GLN A 260 3.34 23.65 -11.35
C GLN A 260 4.80 23.32 -11.66
N ASN A 261 5.31 23.73 -12.82
CA ASN A 261 6.71 23.47 -13.20
C ASN A 261 7.70 24.13 -12.22
N ARG A 262 7.42 25.37 -11.81
CA ARG A 262 8.21 26.07 -10.77
C ARG A 262 8.10 25.36 -9.41
N PHE A 263 6.90 24.95 -9.02
CA PHE A 263 6.66 24.20 -7.79
C PHE A 263 7.46 22.90 -7.76
N ASP A 264 7.43 22.12 -8.85
CA ASP A 264 8.14 20.84 -8.93
C ASP A 264 9.66 21.03 -8.85
N GLY A 265 10.19 22.11 -9.43
CA GLY A 265 11.59 22.51 -9.27
C GLY A 265 11.95 22.80 -7.81
N MET A 266 11.16 23.62 -7.13
CA MET A 266 11.34 23.93 -5.70
C MET A 266 11.17 22.69 -4.82
N TRP A 267 10.20 21.83 -5.14
CA TRP A 267 9.94 20.60 -4.41
C TRP A 267 11.10 19.63 -4.50
N ARG A 268 11.71 19.46 -5.68
CA ARG A 268 12.94 18.65 -5.84
C ARG A 268 14.08 19.19 -4.99
N LYS A 269 14.32 20.51 -5.01
CA LYS A 269 15.33 21.16 -4.15
C LYS A 269 15.07 20.90 -2.66
N LEU A 270 13.82 21.04 -2.22
CA LEU A 270 13.44 20.74 -0.83
C LEU A 270 13.73 19.29 -0.45
N GLN A 271 13.45 18.32 -1.33
CA GLN A 271 13.78 16.91 -1.04
C GLN A 271 15.29 16.69 -0.93
N THR A 272 16.09 17.34 -1.78
CA THR A 272 17.56 17.30 -1.69
C THR A 272 18.05 17.92 -0.38
N TYR A 273 17.50 19.07 0.04
CA TYR A 273 17.89 19.71 1.29
C TYR A 273 17.47 18.92 2.52
N ASN A 274 16.23 18.38 2.56
CA ASN A 274 15.79 17.51 3.66
C ASN A 274 16.67 16.25 3.75
N SER A 275 17.05 15.68 2.60
CA SER A 275 18.01 14.57 2.57
C SER A 275 19.36 15.00 3.16
N GLY A 276 19.83 16.22 2.88
CA GLY A 276 21.04 16.79 3.46
C GLY A 276 20.94 17.07 4.96
N GLU A 277 19.81 17.62 5.43
CA GLU A 277 19.52 17.82 6.86
C GLU A 277 19.55 16.49 7.61
N GLU A 278 18.88 15.45 7.08
CA GLU A 278 18.91 14.10 7.65
C GLU A 278 20.32 13.50 7.66
N LEU A 279 21.09 13.72 6.57
CA LEU A 279 22.46 13.22 6.44
C LEU A 279 23.40 13.76 7.51
N PHE A 280 23.25 15.04 7.87
CA PHE A 280 24.05 15.70 8.90
C PHE A 280 23.43 15.60 10.31
N GLY A 281 22.30 14.90 10.46
CA GLY A 281 21.59 14.77 11.74
C GLY A 281 20.93 16.06 12.23
N LEU A 282 20.66 16.99 11.31
CA LEU A 282 19.90 18.20 11.57
C LEU A 282 18.39 17.87 11.55
N PRO A 283 17.56 18.59 12.32
CA PRO A 283 16.12 18.41 12.29
C PRO A 283 15.59 18.83 10.90
N THR A 284 14.84 17.94 10.24
CA THR A 284 14.24 18.23 8.94
C THR A 284 13.26 19.39 9.05
N THR A 285 13.44 20.43 8.24
CA THR A 285 12.58 21.60 8.26
C THR A 285 11.29 21.34 7.48
N ASP A 286 10.14 21.34 8.17
CA ASP A 286 8.83 21.17 7.55
C ASP A 286 8.25 22.48 7.00
N TYR A 287 7.75 22.45 5.76
CA TYR A 287 7.09 23.59 5.10
C TYR A 287 5.60 23.28 4.80
N PRO A 288 4.69 23.45 5.78
CA PRO A 288 3.28 23.07 5.64
C PRO A 288 2.55 23.83 4.53
N GLU A 289 2.91 25.09 4.29
CA GLU A 289 2.33 25.89 3.20
C GLU A 289 2.64 25.33 1.81
N LEU A 290 3.85 24.81 1.57
CA LEU A 290 4.19 24.17 0.29
C LEU A 290 3.42 22.85 0.11
N ALA A 291 3.21 22.09 1.18
CA ALA A 291 2.39 20.89 1.14
C ALA A 291 0.92 21.19 0.83
N GLN A 292 0.40 22.32 1.31
CA GLN A 292 -0.93 22.81 0.96
C GLN A 292 -1.02 23.21 -0.51
N ILE A 293 -0.09 24.05 -1.00
CA ILE A 293 -0.05 24.47 -2.41
C ILE A 293 0.06 23.26 -3.34
N ARG A 294 0.85 22.23 -2.97
CA ARG A 294 0.93 20.97 -3.73
C ARG A 294 -0.44 20.32 -3.91
N LYS A 295 -1.27 20.29 -2.86
CA LYS A 295 -2.61 19.71 -2.92
C LYS A 295 -3.52 20.56 -3.80
N GLU A 296 -3.47 21.89 -3.63
CA GLU A 296 -4.27 22.83 -4.41
C GLU A 296 -3.95 22.74 -5.91
N LEU A 297 -2.66 22.77 -6.28
CA LEU A 297 -2.21 22.59 -7.66
C LEU A 297 -2.69 21.28 -8.28
N ASN A 298 -2.61 20.16 -7.56
CA ASN A 298 -3.11 18.86 -8.02
C ASN A 298 -4.63 18.85 -8.26
N LEU A 299 -5.39 19.57 -7.44
CA LEU A 299 -6.84 19.70 -7.61
C LEU A 299 -7.19 20.59 -8.79
N LEU A 300 -6.51 21.73 -8.92
CA LEU A 300 -6.67 22.64 -10.05
C LEU A 300 -6.29 21.96 -11.37
N GLN A 301 -5.24 21.14 -11.39
CA GLN A 301 -4.83 20.38 -12.58
C GLN A 301 -5.92 19.42 -13.03
N LYS A 302 -6.55 18.70 -12.09
CA LYS A 302 -7.67 17.81 -12.42
C LYS A 302 -8.88 18.59 -12.94
N LEU A 303 -9.16 19.77 -12.39
CA LEU A 303 -10.28 20.61 -12.77
C LEU A 303 -10.10 21.23 -14.17
N TYR A 304 -9.02 21.97 -14.38
CA TYR A 304 -8.76 22.65 -15.65
C TYR A 304 -8.47 21.67 -16.79
N LYS A 305 -7.81 20.53 -16.51
CA LYS A 305 -7.65 19.46 -17.51
C LYS A 305 -9.00 18.91 -17.95
N LEU A 306 -9.90 18.61 -17.02
CA LEU A 306 -11.24 18.13 -17.37
C LEU A 306 -12.03 19.18 -18.15
N TYR A 307 -11.90 20.46 -17.78
CA TYR A 307 -12.56 21.55 -18.47
C TYR A 307 -12.07 21.71 -19.92
N ASN A 308 -10.76 21.71 -20.14
CA ASN A 308 -10.18 21.76 -21.48
C ASN A 308 -10.53 20.51 -22.30
N ASP A 309 -10.45 19.31 -21.70
CA ASP A 309 -10.84 18.06 -22.35
C ASP A 309 -12.30 18.13 -22.86
N VAL A 310 -13.23 18.68 -22.05
CA VAL A 310 -14.63 18.86 -22.45
C VAL A 310 -14.78 19.89 -23.57
N ILE A 311 -14.12 21.05 -23.45
CA ILE A 311 -14.21 22.10 -24.48
C ILE A 311 -13.68 21.61 -25.82
N ASP A 312 -12.49 21.01 -25.83
CA ASP A 312 -11.82 20.60 -27.07
C ASP A 312 -12.60 19.47 -27.73
N ARG A 313 -13.19 18.54 -26.95
CA ARG A 313 -14.05 17.48 -27.49
C ARG A 313 -15.39 17.98 -27.99
N VAL A 314 -16.07 18.85 -27.24
CA VAL A 314 -17.33 19.47 -27.70
C VAL A 314 -17.07 20.32 -28.95
N SER A 315 -15.94 21.00 -29.02
CA SER A 315 -15.52 21.76 -30.21
C SER A 315 -15.28 20.83 -31.40
N SER A 316 -14.65 19.66 -31.19
CA SER A 316 -14.42 18.68 -32.24
C SER A 316 -15.70 18.08 -32.83
N TYR A 317 -16.81 18.05 -32.10
CA TYR A 317 -18.10 17.58 -32.62
C TYR A 317 -18.63 18.47 -33.75
N TYR A 318 -18.28 19.77 -33.75
CA TYR A 318 -18.69 20.69 -34.82
C TYR A 318 -17.96 20.43 -36.15
N ASP A 319 -16.83 19.71 -36.12
CA ASP A 319 -16.03 19.38 -37.30
C ASP A 319 -16.45 18.06 -37.96
N ILE A 320 -17.39 17.30 -37.36
CA ILE A 320 -17.83 15.98 -37.86
C ILE A 320 -18.93 16.16 -38.92
N PRO A 321 -18.77 15.62 -40.15
CA PRO A 321 -19.83 15.62 -41.15
C PRO A 321 -21.04 14.78 -40.73
N TRP A 322 -22.27 15.23 -41.01
CA TRP A 322 -23.52 14.56 -40.60
C TRP A 322 -23.63 13.07 -40.94
N GLY A 323 -22.99 12.61 -42.02
CA GLY A 323 -22.99 11.19 -42.41
C GLY A 323 -22.13 10.27 -41.54
N GLU A 324 -21.23 10.84 -40.74
CA GLU A 324 -20.27 10.13 -39.88
C GLU A 324 -20.55 10.35 -38.39
N VAL A 325 -21.62 11.09 -38.05
CA VAL A 325 -22.00 11.37 -36.66
C VAL A 325 -22.58 10.13 -36.00
N ASN A 326 -21.89 9.63 -34.98
CA ASN A 326 -22.36 8.56 -34.12
C ASN A 326 -22.93 9.10 -32.80
N ILE A 327 -24.27 9.10 -32.67
CA ILE A 327 -24.97 9.66 -31.51
C ILE A 327 -24.73 8.82 -30.25
N GLU A 328 -24.58 7.50 -30.37
CA GLU A 328 -24.35 6.62 -29.21
C GLU A 328 -22.95 6.85 -28.61
N GLU A 329 -21.96 7.04 -29.46
CA GLU A 329 -20.58 7.32 -29.05
C GLU A 329 -20.47 8.67 -28.33
N ILE A 330 -21.10 9.72 -28.89
CA ILE A 330 -21.15 11.04 -28.26
C ILE A 330 -21.86 10.97 -26.89
N ASN A 331 -22.97 10.23 -26.78
CA ASN A 331 -23.67 10.06 -25.50
C ASN A 331 -22.81 9.34 -24.46
N ASN A 332 -22.07 8.31 -24.87
CA ASN A 332 -21.15 7.58 -23.98
C ASN A 332 -20.01 8.49 -23.49
N GLU A 333 -19.41 9.30 -24.37
CA GLU A 333 -18.38 10.28 -24.01
C GLU A 333 -18.92 11.36 -23.05
N LEU A 334 -20.10 11.91 -23.31
CA LEU A 334 -20.75 12.88 -22.42
C LEU A 334 -21.06 12.28 -21.05
N MET A 335 -21.49 11.01 -20.99
CA MET A 335 -21.73 10.30 -19.75
C MET A 335 -20.42 10.06 -18.98
N GLU A 336 -19.32 9.77 -19.68
CA GLU A 336 -17.99 9.66 -19.08
C GLU A 336 -17.51 11.00 -18.50
N PHE A 337 -17.71 12.11 -19.22
CA PHE A 337 -17.41 13.46 -18.71
C PHE A 337 -18.25 13.80 -17.49
N GLN A 338 -19.54 13.48 -17.49
CA GLN A 338 -20.41 13.65 -16.34
C GLN A 338 -19.90 12.83 -15.14
N ASN A 339 -19.48 11.60 -15.36
CA ASN A 339 -18.92 10.73 -14.32
C ASN A 339 -17.57 11.25 -13.79
N ARG A 340 -16.69 11.76 -14.65
CA ARG A 340 -15.43 12.42 -14.26
C ARG A 340 -15.70 13.69 -13.46
N CYS A 341 -16.68 14.49 -13.87
CA CYS A 341 -17.15 15.65 -13.11
C CYS A 341 -17.65 15.20 -11.73
N ARG A 342 -18.46 14.15 -11.63
CA ARG A 342 -18.97 13.57 -10.36
C ARG A 342 -17.85 13.07 -9.43
N LYS A 343 -16.69 12.68 -9.97
CA LYS A 343 -15.51 12.19 -9.22
C LYS A 343 -14.57 13.30 -8.70
N LEU A 344 -14.73 14.56 -9.10
CA LEU A 344 -14.01 15.69 -8.50
C LEU A 344 -14.35 15.81 -6.99
N PRO A 345 -13.44 16.32 -6.13
CA PRO A 345 -13.64 16.34 -4.68
C PRO A 345 -14.98 16.99 -4.31
N LYS A 346 -15.88 16.19 -3.73
CA LYS A 346 -17.29 16.56 -3.46
C LYS A 346 -17.46 17.72 -2.47
N GLY A 347 -16.42 18.07 -1.72
CA GLY A 347 -16.44 19.18 -0.75
C GLY A 347 -16.70 20.56 -1.37
N LEU A 348 -16.41 20.77 -2.66
CA LEU A 348 -16.72 22.02 -3.38
C LEU A 348 -18.11 22.01 -4.04
N LYS A 349 -18.78 20.85 -4.10
CA LYS A 349 -20.06 20.70 -4.78
C LYS A 349 -21.25 20.89 -3.86
N VAL A 350 -21.20 20.27 -2.68
CA VAL A 350 -22.26 20.37 -1.66
C VAL A 350 -22.53 21.84 -1.31
N THR A 351 -21.49 22.67 -1.24
CA THR A 351 -21.63 24.10 -0.93
C THR A 351 -22.38 24.88 -2.00
N ASN A 352 -22.13 24.58 -3.28
CA ASN A 352 -22.80 25.26 -4.39
C ASN A 352 -24.22 24.73 -4.57
N GLU A 353 -24.42 23.43 -4.38
CA GLU A 353 -25.73 22.77 -4.49
C GLU A 353 -26.73 23.32 -3.47
N TRP A 354 -26.36 23.41 -2.19
CA TRP A 354 -27.24 23.95 -1.15
C TRP A 354 -27.39 25.47 -1.17
N SER A 355 -26.54 26.19 -1.90
CA SER A 355 -26.67 27.65 -2.07
C SER A 355 -27.81 28.06 -3.01
N VAL A 356 -28.29 27.13 -3.86
CA VAL A 356 -29.34 27.39 -4.87
C VAL A 356 -30.67 26.68 -4.57
N HIS A 357 -30.73 25.85 -3.52
CA HIS A 357 -31.97 25.19 -3.13
C HIS A 357 -32.86 26.12 -2.31
N GLU A 358 -34.12 26.26 -2.71
CA GLU A 358 -35.11 27.15 -2.09
C GLU A 358 -36.32 26.38 -1.53
N LEU A 359 -36.90 26.91 -0.44
CA LEU A 359 -38.11 26.42 0.18
C LEU A 359 -39.33 26.67 -0.72
N THR A 360 -40.20 25.67 -0.81
CA THR A 360 -41.44 25.79 -1.58
C THR A 360 -42.65 25.93 -0.64
N PHE A 361 -43.48 26.94 -0.90
CA PHE A 361 -44.62 27.29 -0.06
C PHE A 361 -45.96 26.82 -0.64
N MET A 362 -46.98 26.74 0.22
CA MET A 362 -48.34 26.36 -0.11
C MET A 362 -49.35 27.29 0.59
N ILE A 363 -50.42 27.64 -0.12
CA ILE A 363 -51.52 28.46 0.37
C ILE A 363 -52.34 27.67 1.40
N PHE A 364 -52.65 28.30 2.53
CA PHE A 364 -53.55 27.77 3.56
C PHE A 364 -54.87 28.52 3.57
N ASN A 365 -55.94 27.85 3.15
CA ASN A 365 -57.29 28.42 3.06
C ASN A 365 -57.25 29.80 2.36
N ASN A 366 -57.87 30.82 2.96
CA ASN A 366 -57.86 32.20 2.46
C ASN A 366 -56.82 33.08 3.18
N ARG A 367 -55.85 32.48 3.90
CA ARG A 367 -54.90 33.20 4.78
C ARG A 367 -53.51 33.40 4.14
N GLY A 368 -53.34 33.00 2.88
CA GLY A 368 -52.09 33.13 2.12
C GLY A 368 -51.14 31.95 2.29
N GLU A 369 -49.89 32.12 1.86
CA GLU A 369 -48.82 31.09 1.91
C GLU A 369 -48.27 30.95 3.33
N LEU A 370 -48.96 30.15 4.16
CA LEU A 370 -48.60 29.91 5.57
C LEU A 370 -48.13 28.47 5.83
N LEU A 371 -47.88 27.70 4.78
CA LEU A 371 -47.40 26.33 4.86
C LEU A 371 -46.19 26.12 3.95
N LEU A 372 -45.25 25.28 4.39
CA LEU A 372 -44.31 24.59 3.52
C LEU A 372 -45.02 23.46 2.78
N ARG A 373 -44.65 23.25 1.52
CA ARG A 373 -45.13 22.14 0.71
C ARG A 373 -44.52 20.83 1.23
N GLY A 374 -45.34 19.99 1.85
CA GLY A 374 -44.88 18.82 2.61
C GLY A 374 -44.15 17.76 1.78
N ASP A 375 -44.58 17.51 0.55
CA ASP A 375 -43.97 16.56 -0.40
C ASP A 375 -42.56 17.00 -0.81
N THR A 376 -42.39 18.24 -1.27
CA THR A 376 -41.07 18.76 -1.68
C THR A 376 -40.14 18.97 -0.48
N THR A 377 -40.68 19.34 0.69
CA THR A 377 -39.88 19.51 1.91
C THR A 377 -39.38 18.15 2.42
N ALA A 378 -40.20 17.10 2.35
CA ALA A 378 -39.77 15.74 2.70
C ALA A 378 -38.70 15.21 1.73
N GLU A 379 -38.82 15.50 0.42
CA GLU A 379 -37.78 15.19 -0.55
C GLU A 379 -36.47 15.95 -0.24
N THR A 380 -36.57 17.22 0.11
CA THR A 380 -35.42 18.06 0.51
C THR A 380 -34.72 17.49 1.76
N ILE A 381 -35.48 17.01 2.74
CA ILE A 381 -34.95 16.31 3.93
C ILE A 381 -34.18 15.04 3.50
N GLY A 382 -34.74 14.22 2.60
CA GLY A 382 -34.02 13.05 2.08
C GLY A 382 -32.70 13.42 1.38
N GLN A 383 -32.69 14.50 0.59
CA GLN A 383 -31.48 15.02 -0.05
C GLN A 383 -30.45 15.57 0.97
N LEU A 384 -30.91 16.16 2.09
CA LEU A 384 -30.06 16.59 3.20
C LEU A 384 -29.38 15.39 3.87
N GLU A 385 -30.12 14.33 4.16
CA GLU A 385 -29.60 13.10 4.77
C GLU A 385 -28.54 12.43 3.88
N ASP A 386 -28.79 12.34 2.57
CA ASP A 386 -27.81 11.84 1.59
C ASP A 386 -26.53 12.70 1.58
N SER A 387 -26.69 14.03 1.59
CA SER A 387 -25.58 14.99 1.65
C SER A 387 -24.78 14.84 2.94
N LEU A 388 -25.46 14.65 4.09
CA LEU A 388 -24.84 14.42 5.39
C LEU A 388 -24.07 13.09 5.44
N MET A 389 -24.59 12.02 4.82
CA MET A 389 -23.89 10.75 4.70
C MET A 389 -22.58 10.91 3.89
N VAL A 390 -22.64 11.67 2.79
CA VAL A 390 -21.46 11.98 1.98
C VAL A 390 -20.43 12.79 2.78
N LEU A 391 -20.86 13.86 3.45
CA LEU A 391 -19.95 14.67 4.27
C LEU A 391 -19.37 13.89 5.46
N GLY A 392 -20.16 13.01 6.08
CA GLY A 392 -19.72 12.09 7.14
C GLY A 392 -18.64 11.11 6.66
N SER A 393 -18.83 10.53 5.48
CA SER A 393 -17.80 9.69 4.85
C SER A 393 -16.51 10.48 4.57
N LEU A 394 -16.64 11.75 4.14
CA LEU A 394 -15.50 12.64 3.93
C LEU A 394 -14.82 13.02 5.23
N LEU A 395 -15.54 13.18 6.36
CA LEU A 395 -14.97 13.41 7.69
C LEU A 395 -14.15 12.22 8.21
N SER A 396 -14.59 11.00 7.90
CA SER A 396 -13.88 9.77 8.27
C SER A 396 -12.62 9.53 7.42
N ASN A 397 -12.49 10.20 6.28
CA ASN A 397 -11.36 10.05 5.38
C ASN A 397 -10.11 10.76 5.92
N ARG A 398 -9.04 10.00 6.17
CA ARG A 398 -7.72 10.49 6.64
C ARG A 398 -7.07 11.59 5.79
N TYR A 399 -7.52 11.79 4.56
CA TYR A 399 -6.96 12.77 3.64
C TYR A 399 -7.70 14.13 3.62
N ASN A 400 -8.69 14.34 4.50
CA ASN A 400 -9.52 15.53 4.53
C ASN A 400 -8.92 16.74 5.28
N ALA A 401 -7.75 16.61 5.89
CA ALA A 401 -7.15 17.61 6.81
C ALA A 401 -7.26 19.08 6.36
N PRO A 402 -6.97 19.47 5.10
CA PRO A 402 -7.08 20.87 4.67
C PRO A 402 -8.52 21.38 4.57
N PHE A 403 -9.50 20.51 4.32
CA PHE A 403 -10.91 20.87 4.18
C PHE A 403 -11.74 20.53 5.43
N ARG A 404 -11.11 19.95 6.46
CA ARG A 404 -11.79 19.42 7.63
C ARG A 404 -12.66 20.47 8.32
N LYS A 405 -12.14 21.69 8.51
CA LYS A 405 -12.89 22.78 9.13
C LYS A 405 -14.13 23.17 8.33
N GLN A 406 -13.99 23.23 6.99
CA GLN A 406 -15.09 23.56 6.09
C GLN A 406 -16.14 22.43 6.04
N ILE A 407 -15.69 21.17 5.98
CA ILE A 407 -16.58 20.01 6.01
C ILE A 407 -17.32 19.93 7.34
N GLN A 408 -16.65 20.18 8.47
CA GLN A 408 -17.29 20.22 9.79
C GLN A 408 -18.35 21.32 9.89
N GLN A 409 -18.08 22.51 9.34
CA GLN A 409 -19.06 23.59 9.30
C GLN A 409 -20.29 23.19 8.49
N TRP A 410 -20.12 22.63 7.31
CA TRP A 410 -21.25 22.19 6.48
C TRP A 410 -22.00 21.00 7.07
N VAL A 411 -21.32 20.08 7.75
CA VAL A 411 -22.00 19.02 8.51
C VAL A 411 -22.87 19.63 9.61
N PHE A 412 -22.37 20.63 10.33
CA PHE A 412 -23.14 21.33 11.34
C PHE A 412 -24.34 22.08 10.74
N ASP A 413 -24.12 22.84 9.68
CA ASP A 413 -25.16 23.66 9.04
C ASP A 413 -26.27 22.78 8.43
N LEU A 414 -25.91 21.70 7.72
CA LEU A 414 -26.89 20.78 7.14
C LEU A 414 -27.61 19.94 8.22
N SER A 415 -26.93 19.54 9.30
CA SER A 415 -27.58 18.81 10.40
C SER A 415 -28.61 19.70 11.11
N ASN A 416 -28.25 20.95 11.40
CA ASN A 416 -29.19 21.92 11.98
C ASN A 416 -30.36 22.20 11.04
N THR A 417 -30.10 22.34 9.73
CA THR A 417 -31.15 22.53 8.72
C THR A 417 -32.11 21.35 8.72
N ASN A 418 -31.60 20.12 8.77
CA ASN A 418 -32.42 18.90 8.82
C ASN A 418 -33.34 18.89 10.05
N GLU A 419 -32.77 19.09 11.24
CA GLU A 419 -33.54 19.13 12.50
C GLU A 419 -34.60 20.23 12.50
N ILE A 420 -34.29 21.40 11.93
CA ILE A 420 -35.21 22.53 11.84
C ILE A 420 -36.37 22.20 10.90
N LEU A 421 -36.12 21.63 9.72
CA LEU A 421 -37.17 21.29 8.76
C LEU A 421 -38.11 20.19 9.27
N GLU A 422 -37.58 19.14 9.90
CA GLU A 422 -38.39 18.10 10.54
C GLU A 422 -39.31 18.69 11.62
N ARG A 423 -38.75 19.54 12.49
CA ARG A 423 -39.52 20.21 13.54
C ARG A 423 -40.52 21.20 12.95
N TRP A 424 -40.18 21.87 11.86
CA TRP A 424 -41.08 22.79 11.16
C TRP A 424 -42.30 22.05 10.64
N LEU A 425 -42.12 20.91 9.97
CA LEU A 425 -43.23 20.09 9.48
C LEU A 425 -44.08 19.54 10.64
N LEU A 426 -43.46 19.15 11.75
CA LEU A 426 -44.19 18.71 12.95
C LEU A 426 -45.07 19.85 13.51
N VAL A 427 -44.48 21.02 13.75
CA VAL A 427 -45.19 22.21 14.25
C VAL A 427 -46.29 22.64 13.27
N GLN A 428 -46.02 22.58 11.96
CA GLN A 428 -46.98 22.88 10.91
C GLN A 428 -48.21 21.97 11.01
N ASN A 429 -48.00 20.65 11.11
CA ASN A 429 -49.10 19.69 11.20
C ASN A 429 -49.94 19.89 12.47
N MET A 430 -49.29 20.15 13.62
CA MET A 430 -49.97 20.46 14.87
C MET A 430 -50.73 21.79 14.80
N TRP A 431 -50.14 22.81 14.17
CA TRP A 431 -50.77 24.12 14.00
C TRP A 431 -52.00 24.01 13.10
N VAL A 432 -51.91 23.31 11.95
CA VAL A 432 -53.06 23.10 11.04
C VAL A 432 -54.21 22.40 11.77
N TYR A 433 -53.93 21.36 12.55
CA TYR A 433 -54.94 20.66 13.35
C TYR A 433 -55.60 21.58 14.38
N LEU A 434 -54.80 22.33 15.14
CA LEU A 434 -55.32 23.22 16.20
C LEU A 434 -55.98 24.49 15.65
N GLU A 435 -55.60 24.95 14.45
CA GLU A 435 -56.24 26.08 13.75
C GLU A 435 -57.70 25.75 13.44
N ALA A 436 -57.95 24.57 12.87
CA ALA A 436 -59.30 24.09 12.59
C ALA A 436 -60.19 24.04 13.85
N VAL A 437 -59.60 23.74 15.01
CA VAL A 437 -60.31 23.64 16.30
C VAL A 437 -60.57 25.02 16.93
N PHE A 438 -59.56 25.90 16.96
CA PHE A 438 -59.60 27.13 17.76
C PHE A 438 -59.97 28.40 16.98
N VAL A 439 -59.88 28.40 15.65
CA VAL A 439 -60.24 29.58 14.82
C VAL A 439 -61.68 29.50 14.31
N GLY A 440 -62.22 28.30 14.06
CA GLY A 440 -63.56 28.09 13.51
C GLY A 440 -64.61 27.46 14.45
N GLY A 441 -64.22 26.96 15.63
CA GLY A 441 -65.07 26.09 16.45
C GLY A 441 -65.66 26.72 17.73
N ASP A 442 -66.83 26.24 18.17
CA ASP A 442 -67.41 26.57 19.49
C ASP A 442 -66.53 26.12 20.66
N ILE A 443 -65.58 25.21 20.42
CA ILE A 443 -64.57 24.76 21.39
C ILE A 443 -63.72 25.93 21.90
N ALA A 444 -63.45 26.94 21.07
CA ALA A 444 -62.72 28.14 21.47
C ALA A 444 -63.43 28.91 22.59
N LYS A 445 -64.77 28.90 22.63
CA LYS A 445 -65.57 29.52 23.71
C LYS A 445 -65.50 28.70 25.01
N GLN A 446 -65.35 27.38 24.90
CA GLN A 446 -65.26 26.45 26.04
C GLN A 446 -63.86 26.44 26.67
N LEU A 447 -62.82 26.69 25.87
CA LEU A 447 -61.42 26.74 26.30
C LEU A 447 -60.78 28.12 26.02
N PRO A 448 -61.25 29.21 26.65
CA PRO A 448 -60.83 30.58 26.31
C PRO A 448 -59.35 30.87 26.63
N LYS A 449 -58.79 30.19 27.64
CA LYS A 449 -57.36 30.30 27.98
C LYS A 449 -56.47 29.76 26.86
N GLU A 450 -56.81 28.60 26.32
CA GLU A 450 -56.05 27.97 25.22
C GLU A 450 -56.32 28.63 23.88
N ALA A 451 -57.55 29.14 23.62
CA ALA A 451 -57.81 29.97 22.45
C ALA A 451 -56.93 31.24 22.44
N LYS A 452 -56.76 31.89 23.60
CA LYS A 452 -55.87 33.06 23.73
C LYS A 452 -54.39 32.68 23.60
N ARG A 453 -54.00 31.48 24.02
CA ARG A 453 -52.65 30.93 23.80
C ARG A 453 -52.41 30.68 22.31
N PHE A 454 -53.33 29.97 21.65
CA PHE A 454 -53.27 29.67 20.23
C PHE A 454 -53.19 30.94 19.37
N SER A 455 -53.93 32.00 19.70
CA SER A 455 -53.82 33.29 18.99
C SER A 455 -52.41 33.90 19.05
N LYS A 456 -51.65 33.69 20.13
CA LYS A 456 -50.23 34.11 20.21
C LYS A 456 -49.31 33.21 19.38
N ILE A 457 -49.57 31.90 19.38
CA ILE A 457 -48.87 30.93 18.54
C ILE A 457 -49.07 31.27 17.07
N ASP A 458 -50.31 31.51 16.65
CA ASP A 458 -50.71 31.88 15.29
C ASP A 458 -49.98 33.13 14.79
N LYS A 459 -49.93 34.20 15.59
CA LYS A 459 -49.13 35.40 15.25
C LYS A 459 -47.64 35.11 15.11
N SER A 460 -47.11 34.19 15.91
CA SER A 460 -45.68 33.83 15.87
C SER A 460 -45.39 32.94 14.65
N TRP A 461 -46.32 32.05 14.29
CA TRP A 461 -46.28 31.24 13.07
C TRP A 461 -46.27 32.12 11.81
N GLN A 462 -47.17 33.11 11.74
CA GLN A 462 -47.20 34.06 10.63
C GLN A 462 -45.87 34.82 10.46
N LYS A 463 -45.20 35.19 11.56
CA LYS A 463 -43.87 35.82 11.51
C LYS A 463 -42.79 34.88 11.00
N ILE A 464 -42.81 33.62 11.42
CA ILE A 464 -41.90 32.58 10.91
C ILE A 464 -42.07 32.42 9.41
N MET A 465 -43.33 32.28 8.95
CA MET A 465 -43.62 32.15 7.53
C MET A 465 -43.21 33.39 6.74
N GLN A 466 -43.52 34.60 7.21
CA GLN A 466 -43.10 35.84 6.54
C GLN A 466 -41.58 35.89 6.35
N ARG A 467 -40.81 35.55 7.38
CA ARG A 467 -39.35 35.54 7.30
C ARG A 467 -38.83 34.49 6.31
N ALA A 468 -39.48 33.33 6.25
CA ALA A 468 -39.14 32.29 5.29
C ALA A 468 -39.29 32.76 3.83
N HIS A 469 -40.23 33.65 3.55
CA HIS A 469 -40.40 34.24 2.21
C HIS A 469 -39.32 35.29 1.91
N GLU A 470 -38.84 36.02 2.91
CA GLU A 470 -37.76 37.00 2.76
C GLU A 470 -36.40 36.34 2.51
N THR A 471 -36.20 35.11 2.97
CA THR A 471 -34.99 34.31 2.74
C THR A 471 -35.38 32.89 2.34
N PRO A 472 -35.65 32.64 1.04
CA PRO A 472 -36.19 31.36 0.58
C PRO A 472 -35.14 30.23 0.57
N GLY A 473 -33.84 30.54 0.57
CA GLY A 473 -32.80 29.50 0.55
C GLY A 473 -32.89 28.55 1.75
N VAL A 474 -32.85 27.25 1.50
CA VAL A 474 -33.13 26.22 2.52
C VAL A 474 -32.18 26.33 3.72
N VAL A 475 -30.87 26.36 3.46
CA VAL A 475 -29.83 26.43 4.51
C VAL A 475 -29.74 27.84 5.09
N SER A 476 -29.85 28.89 4.26
CA SER A 476 -29.78 30.27 4.72
C SER A 476 -30.97 30.67 5.59
N CYS A 477 -32.16 30.12 5.33
CA CYS A 477 -33.34 30.30 6.17
C CYS A 477 -33.14 29.64 7.55
N CYS A 478 -32.64 28.40 7.57
CA CYS A 478 -32.52 27.61 8.80
C CYS A 478 -31.32 28.00 9.67
N VAL A 479 -30.21 28.43 9.07
CA VAL A 479 -28.93 28.68 9.76
C VAL A 479 -28.54 30.16 9.72
N GLY A 480 -29.23 31.00 8.94
CA GLY A 480 -28.94 32.42 8.83
C GLY A 480 -29.10 33.19 10.14
N ASP A 481 -29.98 32.74 11.04
CA ASP A 481 -30.01 33.17 12.43
C ASP A 481 -30.70 32.17 13.37
N ASP A 482 -30.62 32.44 14.68
CA ASP A 482 -31.16 31.53 15.71
C ASP A 482 -32.69 31.62 15.89
N MET A 483 -33.43 32.40 15.06
CA MET A 483 -34.86 32.61 15.27
C MET A 483 -35.66 31.31 15.18
N LEU A 484 -35.48 30.53 14.10
CA LEU A 484 -36.22 29.28 13.90
C LEU A 484 -35.85 28.24 14.95
N LYS A 485 -34.56 28.17 15.27
CA LYS A 485 -34.00 27.28 16.30
C LYS A 485 -34.60 27.55 17.68
N LEU A 486 -34.91 28.81 18.02
CA LEU A 486 -35.50 29.19 19.31
C LEU A 486 -37.04 29.15 19.30
N LEU A 487 -37.67 29.62 18.23
CA LEU A 487 -39.13 29.77 18.20
C LEU A 487 -39.85 28.46 17.91
N LEU A 488 -39.35 27.59 17.02
CA LEU A 488 -40.04 26.34 16.68
C LEU A 488 -40.20 25.41 17.88
N PRO A 489 -39.18 25.15 18.72
CA PRO A 489 -39.36 24.36 19.94
C PRO A 489 -40.35 24.98 20.93
N HIS A 490 -40.32 26.31 21.08
CA HIS A 490 -41.26 26.99 21.96
C HIS A 490 -42.71 26.86 21.43
N LEU A 491 -42.93 27.06 20.13
CA LEU A 491 -44.25 26.90 19.53
C LEU A 491 -44.74 25.46 19.63
N GLN A 492 -43.86 24.48 19.43
CA GLN A 492 -44.17 23.07 19.61
C GLN A 492 -44.69 22.81 21.04
N GLU A 493 -43.96 23.24 22.08
CA GLU A 493 -44.39 23.07 23.47
C GLU A 493 -45.74 23.75 23.75
N GLN A 494 -45.94 24.97 23.23
CA GLN A 494 -47.21 25.68 23.40
C GLN A 494 -48.38 24.99 22.68
N LEU A 495 -48.14 24.40 21.50
CA LEU A 495 -49.12 23.62 20.76
C LEU A 495 -49.44 22.30 21.48
N GLU A 496 -48.44 21.61 22.02
CA GLU A 496 -48.62 20.39 22.84
C GLU A 496 -49.48 20.67 24.08
N LEU A 497 -49.29 21.81 24.75
CA LEU A 497 -50.13 22.23 25.88
C LEU A 497 -51.59 22.49 25.46
N CYS A 498 -51.80 23.11 24.30
CA CYS A 498 -53.14 23.30 23.72
C CYS A 498 -53.78 21.94 23.40
N GLN A 499 -53.03 21.04 22.76
CA GLN A 499 -53.49 19.70 22.39
C GLN A 499 -53.85 18.88 23.63
N LYS A 500 -53.00 18.86 24.66
CA LYS A 500 -53.25 18.14 25.92
C LYS A 500 -54.52 18.64 26.62
N SER A 501 -54.73 19.95 26.61
CA SER A 501 -55.94 20.56 27.20
C SER A 501 -57.18 20.23 26.38
N LEU A 502 -57.06 20.19 25.06
CA LEU A 502 -58.12 19.76 24.15
C LEU A 502 -58.47 18.28 24.36
N SER A 503 -57.48 17.38 24.39
CA SER A 503 -57.70 15.95 24.66
C SER A 503 -58.37 15.73 26.01
N GLY A 504 -57.94 16.43 27.07
CA GLY A 504 -58.60 16.34 28.39
C GLY A 504 -60.04 16.86 28.39
N TYR A 505 -60.37 17.82 27.53
CA TYR A 505 -61.75 18.27 27.33
C TYR A 505 -62.57 17.23 26.54
N LEU A 506 -62.01 16.66 25.47
CA LEU A 506 -62.65 15.63 24.66
C LEU A 506 -62.92 14.36 25.48
N GLU A 507 -61.99 13.95 26.36
CA GLU A 507 -62.15 12.80 27.23
C GLU A 507 -63.29 12.99 28.24
N LYS A 508 -63.42 14.19 28.83
CA LYS A 508 -64.59 14.53 29.67
C LYS A 508 -65.89 14.45 28.88
N LYS A 509 -65.89 14.84 27.60
CA LYS A 509 -67.06 14.71 26.72
C LYS A 509 -67.35 13.26 26.34
N ARG A 510 -66.33 12.43 26.11
CA ARG A 510 -66.47 10.97 25.89
C ARG A 510 -67.09 10.27 27.10
N MET A 511 -66.70 10.66 28.31
CA MET A 511 -67.29 10.16 29.56
C MET A 511 -68.79 10.50 29.70
N MET A 512 -69.24 11.63 29.14
CA MET A 512 -70.66 12.00 29.11
C MET A 512 -71.43 11.28 27.98
N PHE A 513 -70.76 10.91 26.90
CA PHE A 513 -71.37 10.29 25.72
C PHE A 513 -70.54 9.08 25.24
N PRO A 514 -70.88 7.86 25.68
CA PRO A 514 -70.08 6.65 25.42
C PRO A 514 -69.84 6.32 23.93
N ARG A 515 -70.67 6.84 23.02
CA ARG A 515 -70.49 6.65 21.56
C ARG A 515 -69.23 7.30 21.02
N PHE A 516 -68.70 8.34 21.69
CA PHE A 516 -67.51 9.07 21.25
C PHE A 516 -66.19 8.33 21.54
N PHE A 517 -66.21 7.19 22.25
CA PHE A 517 -65.03 6.33 22.38
C PHE A 517 -64.64 5.60 21.09
N PHE A 518 -65.53 5.54 20.09
CA PHE A 518 -65.28 4.88 18.80
C PHE A 518 -64.79 5.83 17.69
N VAL A 519 -64.50 7.09 18.02
CA VAL A 519 -64.04 8.11 17.06
C VAL A 519 -62.65 8.59 17.49
N SER A 520 -61.69 8.62 16.57
CA SER A 520 -60.34 9.15 16.80
C SER A 520 -60.38 10.64 17.16
N ASP A 521 -59.42 11.10 17.97
CA ASP A 521 -59.21 12.51 18.30
C ASP A 521 -58.90 13.40 17.08
#